data_AF-A0A7M2BXD2-F1
#
_entry.id   AF-A0A7M2BXD2-F1
#
_cell.length_a   1.000
_cell.length_b   1.000
_cell.length_c   1.000
_cell.angle_alpha   90.00
_cell.angle_beta   90.00
_cell.angle_gamma   90.00
#
_symmetry.space_group_name_H-M   'P 1'
#
loop_
_entity.id
_entity.type
_entity.pdbx_description
1 polymer ?
#
loop_
_entity_poly.entity_id
_entity_poly.type
_entity_poly.pdbx_seq_one_letter_code
_entity_poly.pdbx_strand_id
1 'polypeptide(L)'
;MNHSGTVPRQFHPQVTRPRPHQFETPDSYLARLCAANLIDGNYIRRLTRNRRLSSGRPDELAHVINELGGPDIGHFHREYARATAHAPAQLKDAFPARQQNRAACSRCTGGQHVDTYDHRRFMICLKHNRWIGQRATEQRQIIDYELRTVERRFRRITGTGLIPRGTHDNIVAAIDRHAPGLKDQLWLGHRLHAHTDIDHYPARVRILTTITDYLATHWPLEREIRTWHRRPEQARLYAHLRLHLTWLGTPSQTWKLVDELVDVIIGVINTRTASFLISDVLTQGQRQPLELCRSHCHQEL
;
A
#
# COMPACT_ATOMS: atom_id res chain seq x y z
N MET A 1 28.37 52.83 36.78
CA MET A 1 27.87 52.67 35.39
C MET A 1 27.83 51.18 35.10
N ASN A 2 26.64 50.58 35.12
CA ASN A 2 26.47 49.14 34.92
C ASN A 2 26.37 48.87 33.42
N HIS A 3 27.42 48.27 32.85
CA HIS A 3 27.36 47.72 31.50
C HIS A 3 26.49 46.46 31.52
N SER A 4 25.20 46.65 31.25
CA SER A 4 24.27 45.58 30.87
C SER A 4 24.76 44.95 29.56
N GLY A 5 25.66 43.99 29.68
CA GLY A 5 26.13 43.16 28.59
C GLY A 5 24.95 42.39 28.00
N THR A 6 24.45 42.84 26.85
CA THR A 6 23.57 42.06 25.98
C THR A 6 24.33 40.79 25.59
N VAL A 7 23.97 39.67 26.21
CA VAL A 7 24.42 38.35 25.77
C VAL A 7 24.05 38.22 24.30
N PRO A 8 25.02 38.00 23.38
CA PRO A 8 24.73 37.85 21.97
C PRO A 8 23.72 36.71 21.84
N ARG A 9 22.54 37.01 21.28
CA ARG A 9 21.53 36.01 20.94
C ARG A 9 22.25 34.95 20.11
N GLN A 10 22.39 33.74 20.67
CA GLN A 10 22.88 32.59 19.92
C GLN A 10 22.02 32.48 18.67
N PHE A 11 22.63 32.73 17.51
CA PHE A 11 21.97 32.55 16.24
C PHE A 11 21.79 31.05 16.07
N HIS A 12 20.61 30.55 16.42
CA HIS A 12 20.22 29.20 16.05
C HIS A 12 19.89 29.24 14.56
N PRO A 13 20.73 28.65 13.67
CA PRO A 13 20.40 28.59 12.27
C PRO A 13 19.03 27.92 12.14
N GLN A 14 18.09 28.61 11.51
CA GLN A 14 16.76 28.07 11.28
C GLN A 14 16.89 26.88 10.34
N VAL A 15 16.69 25.68 10.86
CA VAL A 15 16.70 24.47 10.06
C VAL A 15 15.51 24.53 9.10
N THR A 16 15.80 24.60 7.80
CA THR A 16 14.77 24.47 6.77
C THR A 16 14.32 23.03 6.75
N ARG A 17 13.05 22.79 7.08
CA ARG A 17 12.46 21.44 7.13
C ARG A 17 11.66 21.15 5.85
N PRO A 18 12.18 20.34 4.90
CA PRO A 18 11.40 19.93 3.75
C PRO A 18 10.15 19.17 4.19
N ARG A 19 9.03 19.37 3.47
CA ARG A 19 7.84 18.54 3.69
C ARG A 19 8.10 17.12 3.17
N PRO A 20 7.84 16.07 3.97
CA PRO A 20 7.91 14.69 3.48
C PRO A 20 6.91 14.44 2.34
N HIS A 21 7.32 13.69 1.34
CA HIS A 21 6.43 13.19 0.28
C HIS A 21 5.81 11.85 0.68
N GLN A 22 4.65 11.54 0.08
CA GLN A 22 3.99 10.25 0.29
C GLN A 22 4.91 9.10 -0.15
N PHE A 23 5.06 8.10 0.71
CA PHE A 23 5.94 6.93 0.54
C PHE A 23 7.43 7.26 0.39
N GLU A 24 7.87 8.48 0.70
CA GLU A 24 9.28 8.86 0.61
C GLU A 24 10.17 8.00 1.53
N THR A 25 11.31 7.55 1.01
CA THR A 25 12.28 6.78 1.79
C THR A 25 13.07 7.70 2.74
N PRO A 26 13.58 7.17 3.86
CA PRO A 26 14.45 7.93 4.77
C PRO A 26 15.68 8.50 4.06
N ASP A 27 16.29 7.73 3.16
CA ASP A 27 17.46 8.17 2.39
C ASP A 27 17.16 9.36 1.47
N SER A 28 16.01 9.32 0.77
CA SER A 28 15.55 10.44 -0.07
C SER A 28 15.29 11.68 0.78
N TYR A 29 14.58 11.51 1.90
CA TYR A 29 14.26 12.62 2.80
C TYR A 29 15.54 13.22 3.40
N LEU A 30 16.49 12.39 3.85
CA LEU A 30 17.78 12.85 4.38
C LEU A 30 18.54 13.65 3.32
N ALA A 31 18.60 13.18 2.08
CA ALA A 31 19.29 13.90 1.02
C ALA A 31 18.71 15.31 0.82
N ARG A 32 17.39 15.45 0.83
CA ARG A 32 16.71 16.75 0.73
C ARG A 32 16.91 17.61 1.96
N LEU A 33 16.88 17.03 3.16
CA LEU A 33 17.12 17.73 4.42
C LEU A 33 18.55 18.28 4.46
N CYS A 34 19.54 17.47 4.08
CA CYS A 34 20.94 17.88 4.01
C CYS A 34 21.13 18.99 2.97
N ALA A 35 20.56 18.85 1.77
CA ALA A 35 20.65 19.86 0.73
C ALA A 35 20.01 21.20 1.17
N ALA A 36 18.86 21.16 1.84
CA ALA A 36 18.17 22.37 2.32
C ALA A 36 18.92 23.11 3.44
N ASN A 37 19.87 22.44 4.13
CA ASN A 37 20.58 22.99 5.28
C ASN A 37 22.11 23.01 5.08
N LEU A 38 22.60 22.77 3.85
CA LEU A 38 24.02 22.73 3.51
C LEU A 38 24.84 21.76 4.40
N ILE A 39 24.23 20.64 4.77
CA ILE A 39 24.87 19.59 5.58
C ILE A 39 25.51 18.56 4.65
N ASP A 40 26.72 18.09 4.96
CA ASP A 40 27.33 16.97 4.24
C ASP A 40 26.56 15.66 4.50
N GLY A 41 25.77 15.23 3.52
CA GLY A 41 25.02 13.97 3.60
C GLY A 41 25.89 12.73 3.77
N ASN A 42 27.14 12.73 3.26
CA ASN A 42 28.06 11.60 3.43
C ASN A 42 28.57 11.50 4.87
N TYR A 43 28.84 12.64 5.50
CA TYR A 43 29.12 12.70 6.94
C TYR A 43 27.96 12.11 7.75
N ILE A 44 26.72 12.55 7.49
CA ILE A 44 25.55 12.05 8.22
C ILE A 44 25.33 10.54 8.01
N ARG A 45 25.52 10.02 6.78
CA ARG A 45 25.44 8.58 6.51
C ARG A 45 26.52 7.78 7.25
N ARG A 46 27.75 8.29 7.34
CA ARG A 46 28.82 7.66 8.13
C ARG A 46 28.50 7.67 9.62
N LEU A 47 28.04 8.80 10.15
CA LEU A 47 27.57 8.92 11.54
C LEU A 47 26.47 7.90 11.84
N THR A 48 25.45 7.83 10.98
CA THR A 48 24.34 6.88 11.10
C THR A 48 24.83 5.43 11.10
N ARG A 49 25.78 5.09 10.20
CA ARG A 49 26.37 3.75 10.14
C ARG A 49 27.11 3.40 11.43
N ASN A 50 27.93 4.31 11.94
CA ASN A 50 28.68 4.10 13.18
C ASN A 50 27.73 3.92 14.37
N ARG A 51 26.71 4.78 14.47
CA ARG A 51 25.68 4.65 15.51
C ARG A 51 24.92 3.34 15.41
N ARG A 52 24.53 2.90 14.21
CA ARG A 52 23.86 1.60 13.99
C ARG A 52 24.72 0.43 14.48
N LEU A 53 26.04 0.48 14.25
CA LEU A 53 26.97 -0.53 14.73
C LEU A 53 27.06 -0.55 16.27
N SER A 54 27.00 0.62 16.91
CA SER A 54 27.05 0.74 18.38
C SER A 54 25.71 0.40 19.06
N SER A 55 24.59 0.81 18.46
CA SER A 55 23.25 0.71 19.05
C SER A 55 22.54 -0.61 18.70
N GLY A 56 22.94 -1.27 17.61
CA GLY A 56 22.25 -2.42 17.04
C GLY A 56 20.88 -2.08 16.43
N ARG A 57 20.51 -0.79 16.30
CA ARG A 57 19.17 -0.38 15.84
C ARG A 57 19.09 -0.31 14.31
N PRO A 58 18.21 -1.08 13.66
CA PRO A 58 18.09 -1.07 12.21
C PRO A 58 17.57 0.27 11.65
N ASP A 59 16.75 0.99 12.42
CA ASP A 59 16.10 2.26 12.05
C ASP A 59 16.87 3.51 12.51
N GLU A 60 18.16 3.38 12.84
CA GLU A 60 19.03 4.49 13.27
C GLU A 60 18.98 5.71 12.33
N LEU A 61 18.79 5.51 11.03
CA LEU A 61 18.64 6.59 10.06
C LEU A 61 17.42 7.48 10.36
N ALA A 62 16.30 6.90 10.79
CA ALA A 62 15.12 7.66 11.17
C ALA A 62 15.34 8.46 12.46
N HIS A 63 16.12 7.94 13.41
CA HIS A 63 16.56 8.68 14.61
C HIS A 63 17.40 9.90 14.25
N VAL A 64 18.42 9.72 13.40
CA VAL A 64 19.29 10.81 12.96
C VAL A 64 18.50 11.88 12.19
N ILE A 65 17.56 11.48 11.32
CA ILE A 65 16.67 12.43 10.63
C ILE A 65 15.83 13.22 11.64
N ASN A 66 15.31 12.57 12.68
CA ASN A 66 14.52 13.23 13.71
C ASN A 66 15.35 14.25 14.52
N GLU A 67 16.60 13.90 14.88
CA GLU A 67 17.56 14.80 15.55
C GLU A 67 17.89 16.03 14.69
N LEU A 68 17.96 15.87 13.36
CA LEU A 68 18.17 16.97 12.41
C LEU A 68 16.89 17.80 12.14
N GLY A 69 15.82 17.61 12.92
CA GLY A 69 14.56 18.36 12.79
C GLY A 69 13.58 17.79 11.76
N GLY A 70 13.78 16.54 11.32
CA GLY A 70 12.89 15.81 10.43
C GLY A 70 11.59 15.30 11.09
N PRO A 71 10.82 14.44 10.39
CA PRO A 71 9.64 13.79 10.95
C PRO A 71 9.95 12.86 12.13
N ASP A 72 8.90 12.41 12.82
CA ASP A 72 9.02 11.41 13.88
C ASP A 72 9.56 10.09 13.32
N ILE A 73 10.25 9.30 14.15
CA ILE A 73 10.82 8.00 13.76
C ILE A 73 9.74 7.08 13.17
N GLY A 74 8.53 7.11 13.76
CA GLY A 74 7.39 6.33 13.31
C GLY A 74 6.86 6.72 11.93
N HIS A 75 7.19 7.89 11.39
CA HIS A 75 6.72 8.35 10.08
C HIS A 75 7.13 7.38 8.97
N PHE A 76 8.42 7.06 8.87
CA PHE A 76 8.94 6.19 7.81
C PHE A 76 8.46 4.75 7.97
N HIS A 77 8.30 4.26 9.21
CA HIS A 77 7.67 2.97 9.47
C HIS A 77 6.23 2.92 8.97
N ARG A 78 5.43 3.97 9.21
CA ARG A 78 4.04 4.08 8.71
C ARG A 78 3.98 4.20 7.19
N GLU A 79 4.89 4.96 6.56
CA GLU A 79 4.97 5.06 5.10
C GLU A 79 5.40 3.73 4.47
N TYR A 80 6.42 3.06 5.02
CA TYR A 80 6.86 1.74 4.59
C TYR A 80 5.74 0.70 4.71
N ALA A 81 5.07 0.62 5.87
CA ALA A 81 3.96 -0.31 6.09
C ALA A 81 2.80 -0.06 5.10
N ARG A 82 2.52 1.20 4.76
CA ARG A 82 1.51 1.53 3.73
C ARG A 82 1.96 1.18 2.32
N ALA A 83 3.25 1.31 2.00
CA ALA A 83 3.80 1.04 0.68
C ALA A 83 4.00 -0.45 0.41
N THR A 84 4.67 -1.16 1.32
CA THR A 84 5.11 -2.55 1.14
C THR A 84 4.18 -3.57 1.81
N ALA A 85 3.26 -3.12 2.66
CA ALA A 85 2.23 -3.95 3.29
C ALA A 85 2.74 -5.17 4.11
N HIS A 86 4.01 -5.18 4.54
CA HIS A 86 4.55 -6.24 5.43
C HIS A 86 4.07 -6.05 6.88
N ALA A 87 3.85 -7.17 7.58
CA ALA A 87 3.47 -7.16 8.99
C ALA A 87 4.59 -6.55 9.86
N PRO A 88 4.25 -5.88 10.99
CA PRO A 88 5.21 -5.21 11.85
C PRO A 88 6.35 -6.10 12.36
N ALA A 89 6.13 -7.41 12.47
CA ALA A 89 7.11 -8.36 13.00
C ALA A 89 8.36 -8.51 12.10
N GLN A 90 8.26 -8.24 10.80
CA GLN A 90 9.40 -8.24 9.86
C GLN A 90 10.02 -6.84 9.68
N LEU A 91 9.58 -5.82 10.45
CA LEU A 91 10.14 -4.47 10.38
C LEU A 91 11.60 -4.38 10.85
N LYS A 92 12.05 -5.32 11.67
CA LYS A 92 13.44 -5.34 12.17
C LYS A 92 14.46 -5.44 11.04
N ASP A 93 14.08 -6.03 9.90
CA ASP A 93 14.91 -6.14 8.70
C ASP A 93 14.39 -5.29 7.52
N ALA A 94 13.34 -4.47 7.73
CA ALA A 94 12.56 -3.81 6.68
C ALA A 94 13.22 -2.59 6.01
N PHE A 95 14.44 -2.25 6.39
CA PHE A 95 15.30 -1.37 5.61
C PHE A 95 16.36 -2.19 4.86
N PRO A 96 15.98 -3.18 4.01
CA PRO A 96 16.97 -3.97 3.31
C PRO A 96 17.82 -3.07 2.41
N ALA A 97 19.12 -3.40 2.32
CA ALA A 97 20.14 -2.63 1.60
C ALA A 97 19.87 -2.46 0.08
N ARG A 98 18.85 -3.13 -0.48
CA ARG A 98 18.37 -2.97 -1.86
C ARG A 98 16.85 -2.97 -1.88
N GLN A 99 16.23 -1.88 -1.47
CA GLN A 99 14.82 -1.66 -1.78
C GLN A 99 14.67 -1.37 -3.28
N GLN A 100 13.72 -2.04 -3.92
CA GLN A 100 13.20 -1.54 -5.19
C GLN A 100 12.57 -0.17 -4.85
N ASN A 101 13.16 0.90 -5.36
CA ASN A 101 12.65 2.26 -5.19
C ASN A 101 11.92 2.68 -6.45
N ARG A 102 10.94 3.56 -6.29
CA ARG A 102 10.25 4.25 -7.39
C ARG A 102 10.43 5.75 -7.23
N ALA A 103 10.54 6.46 -8.35
CA ALA A 103 10.56 7.91 -8.32
C ALA A 103 9.15 8.46 -8.04
N ALA A 104 9.00 9.34 -7.05
CA ALA A 104 7.76 10.10 -6.85
C ALA A 104 7.42 10.92 -8.10
N CYS A 105 6.14 11.31 -8.24
CA CYS A 105 5.72 12.15 -9.36
C CYS A 105 6.51 13.47 -9.42
N SER A 106 7.23 13.67 -10.52
CA SER A 106 8.07 14.84 -10.81
C SER A 106 7.31 16.16 -10.69
N ARG A 107 6.01 16.21 -11.00
CA ARG A 107 5.18 17.40 -10.77
C ARG A 107 4.84 17.63 -9.29
N CYS A 108 4.72 16.56 -8.49
CA CYS A 108 4.52 16.70 -7.04
C CYS A 108 5.79 17.20 -6.33
N THR A 109 6.95 16.82 -6.85
CA THR A 109 8.25 17.13 -6.24
C THR A 109 8.90 18.39 -6.83
N GLY A 110 8.23 19.09 -7.74
CA GLY A 110 8.80 20.26 -8.41
C GLY A 110 10.06 19.94 -9.22
N GLY A 111 10.13 18.74 -9.82
CA GLY A 111 11.28 18.25 -10.58
C GLY A 111 12.37 17.59 -9.74
N GLN A 112 12.28 17.66 -8.40
CA GLN A 112 13.24 16.98 -7.53
C GLN A 112 13.13 15.46 -7.67
N HIS A 113 14.28 14.79 -7.66
CA HIS A 113 14.33 13.33 -7.57
C HIS A 113 14.03 12.91 -6.13
N VAL A 114 12.96 12.14 -5.95
CA VAL A 114 12.50 11.66 -4.64
C VAL A 114 12.26 10.18 -4.76
N ASP A 115 13.05 9.39 -4.04
CA ASP A 115 12.85 7.96 -3.97
C ASP A 115 11.71 7.65 -3.00
N THR A 116 10.81 6.79 -3.45
CA THR A 116 9.71 6.25 -2.67
C THR A 116 9.84 4.74 -2.57
N TYR A 117 9.31 4.19 -1.48
CA TYR A 117 9.14 2.74 -1.35
C TYR A 117 8.36 2.18 -2.55
N ASP A 118 8.65 0.94 -2.96
CA ASP A 118 7.88 0.24 -4.01
C ASP A 118 6.44 -0.02 -3.56
N HIS A 119 5.60 0.98 -3.79
CA HIS A 119 4.17 0.91 -3.61
C HIS A 119 3.54 0.37 -4.90
N ARG A 120 3.75 -0.93 -5.16
CA ARG A 120 3.23 -1.67 -6.35
C ARG A 120 1.72 -1.48 -6.60
N ARG A 121 1.00 -1.00 -5.59
CA ARG A 121 -0.42 -0.72 -5.63
C ARG A 121 -0.78 0.54 -6.40
N PHE A 122 0.09 1.54 -6.51
CA PHE A 122 -0.31 2.83 -7.07
C PHE A 122 0.67 3.35 -8.11
N MET A 123 0.39 3.06 -9.38
CA MET A 123 1.23 3.45 -10.51
C MET A 123 0.82 4.79 -11.12
N ILE A 124 -0.22 5.44 -10.61
CA ILE A 124 -0.77 6.68 -11.17
C ILE A 124 -0.80 7.78 -10.13
N CYS A 125 -0.17 8.91 -10.43
CA CYS A 125 -0.34 10.14 -9.67
C CYS A 125 -1.72 10.75 -9.97
N LEU A 126 -2.69 10.57 -9.08
CA LEU A 126 -4.04 11.12 -9.27
C LEU A 126 -4.13 12.65 -9.32
N LYS A 127 -3.15 13.35 -8.70
CA LYS A 127 -3.08 14.82 -8.69
C LYS A 127 -2.74 15.37 -10.07
N HIS A 128 -1.77 14.76 -10.74
CA HIS A 128 -1.26 15.24 -12.03
C HIS A 128 -1.70 14.37 -13.22
N ASN A 129 -2.43 13.29 -12.96
CA ASN A 129 -2.83 12.27 -13.93
C ASN A 129 -1.62 11.73 -14.72
N ARG A 130 -0.58 11.28 -14.02
CA ARG A 130 0.66 10.80 -14.64
C ARG A 130 1.02 9.40 -14.17
N TRP A 131 1.60 8.61 -15.06
CA TRP A 131 2.28 7.37 -14.70
C TRP A 131 3.46 7.65 -13.77
N ILE A 132 3.58 6.86 -12.72
CA ILE A 132 4.70 6.81 -11.79
C ILE A 132 5.49 5.54 -12.17
N GLY A 133 6.43 5.71 -13.10
CA GLY A 133 7.33 4.64 -13.53
C GLY A 133 8.34 4.28 -12.44
N GLN A 134 9.25 3.37 -12.76
CA GLN A 134 10.39 3.08 -11.88
C GLN A 134 11.32 4.30 -11.83
N ARG A 135 11.48 4.99 -12.96
CA ARG A 135 12.32 6.18 -13.11
C ARG A 135 11.48 7.44 -13.32
N ALA A 136 12.05 8.59 -12.95
CA ALA A 136 11.41 9.89 -13.18
C ALA A 136 11.19 10.19 -14.68
N THR A 137 12.09 9.71 -15.54
CA THR A 137 12.05 9.86 -17.00
C THR A 137 10.93 9.05 -17.67
N GLU A 138 10.40 8.02 -17.00
CA GLU A 138 9.32 7.18 -17.51
C GLU A 138 7.93 7.79 -17.24
N GLN A 139 7.86 8.89 -16.50
CA GLN A 139 6.58 9.47 -16.11
C GLN A 139 5.90 10.18 -17.27
N ARG A 140 4.70 9.70 -17.65
CA ARG A 140 3.94 10.21 -18.80
C ARG A 140 2.57 10.71 -18.39
N GLN A 141 2.03 11.67 -19.14
CA GLN A 141 0.67 12.12 -18.99
C GLN A 141 -0.30 11.00 -19.38
N ILE A 142 -1.32 10.79 -18.55
CA ILE A 142 -2.44 9.89 -18.85
C ILE A 142 -3.54 10.73 -19.48
N ILE A 143 -4.07 10.26 -20.60
CA ILE A 143 -5.19 10.88 -21.32
C ILE A 143 -6.51 10.14 -20.97
N ASP A 144 -6.42 8.85 -20.62
CA ASP A 144 -7.56 8.03 -20.23
C ASP A 144 -8.17 8.45 -18.87
N TYR A 145 -9.38 9.02 -18.92
CA TYR A 145 -10.15 9.41 -17.74
C TYR A 145 -10.76 8.22 -16.99
N GLU A 146 -11.11 7.14 -17.69
CA GLU A 146 -11.64 5.93 -17.07
C GLU A 146 -10.59 5.33 -16.16
N LEU A 147 -9.34 5.23 -16.65
CA LEU A 147 -8.24 4.70 -15.85
C LEU A 147 -8.03 5.46 -14.54
N ARG A 148 -8.18 6.79 -14.57
CA ARG A 148 -8.13 7.62 -13.36
C ARG A 148 -9.26 7.29 -12.39
N THR A 149 -10.46 7.03 -12.90
CA THR A 149 -11.63 6.67 -12.10
C THR A 149 -11.44 5.30 -11.46
N VAL A 150 -10.95 4.32 -12.23
CA VAL A 150 -10.63 2.97 -11.77
C VAL A 150 -9.52 3.03 -10.69
N GLU A 151 -8.44 3.80 -10.91
CA GLU A 151 -7.37 4.01 -9.92
C GLU A 151 -7.88 4.60 -8.60
N ARG A 152 -8.74 5.63 -8.66
CA ARG A 152 -9.36 6.23 -7.46
C ARG A 152 -10.16 5.19 -6.68
N ARG A 153 -10.93 4.39 -7.39
CA ARG A 153 -11.75 3.32 -6.80
C ARG A 153 -10.86 2.26 -6.16
N PHE A 154 -9.84 1.81 -6.87
CA PHE A 154 -8.85 0.87 -6.35
C PHE A 154 -8.13 1.36 -5.08
N ARG A 155 -7.69 2.63 -5.05
CA ARG A 155 -7.13 3.28 -3.86
C ARG A 155 -8.11 3.30 -2.67
N ARG A 156 -9.39 3.58 -2.92
CA ARG A 156 -10.43 3.55 -1.88
C ARG A 156 -10.57 2.14 -1.30
N ILE A 157 -10.68 1.15 -2.18
CA ILE A 157 -10.85 -0.28 -1.82
C ILE A 157 -9.67 -0.80 -1.01
N THR A 158 -8.45 -0.51 -1.47
CA THR A 158 -7.23 -0.92 -0.75
C THR A 158 -7.09 -0.16 0.56
N GLY A 159 -7.51 1.10 0.61
CA GLY A 159 -7.55 1.92 1.82
C GLY A 159 -8.55 1.43 2.87
N THR A 160 -9.71 0.90 2.47
CA THR A 160 -10.69 0.28 3.38
C THR A 160 -10.30 -1.14 3.79
N GLY A 161 -9.25 -1.69 3.18
CA GLY A 161 -8.83 -3.06 3.40
C GLY A 161 -9.81 -4.08 2.84
N LEU A 162 -10.74 -3.71 1.96
CA LEU A 162 -11.76 -4.63 1.42
C LEU A 162 -11.12 -5.79 0.64
N ILE A 163 -10.02 -5.55 -0.06
CA ILE A 163 -9.14 -6.58 -0.61
C ILE A 163 -7.91 -6.74 0.31
N PRO A 164 -7.78 -7.86 1.04
CA PRO A 164 -6.55 -8.16 1.78
C PRO A 164 -5.33 -8.19 0.86
N ARG A 165 -4.14 -7.91 1.42
CA ARG A 165 -2.89 -7.92 0.64
C ARG A 165 -2.66 -9.23 -0.12
N GLY A 166 -2.75 -10.37 0.56
CA GLY A 166 -2.49 -11.68 -0.05
C GLY A 166 -3.43 -11.95 -1.23
N THR A 167 -4.67 -11.47 -1.15
CA THR A 167 -5.63 -11.53 -2.25
C THR A 167 -5.16 -10.74 -3.47
N HIS A 168 -4.71 -9.50 -3.27
CA HIS A 168 -4.18 -8.68 -4.35
C HIS A 168 -2.99 -9.38 -5.02
N ASP A 169 -2.03 -9.87 -4.23
CA ASP A 169 -0.81 -10.49 -4.75
C ASP A 169 -1.13 -11.80 -5.49
N ASN A 170 -2.10 -12.60 -5.00
CA ASN A 170 -2.59 -13.79 -5.68
C ASN A 170 -3.32 -13.46 -6.99
N ILE A 171 -4.14 -12.39 -7.02
CA ILE A 171 -4.80 -11.93 -8.26
C ILE A 171 -3.75 -11.48 -9.28
N VAL A 172 -2.74 -10.72 -8.86
CA VAL A 172 -1.65 -10.29 -9.76
C VAL A 172 -0.88 -11.49 -10.29
N ALA A 173 -0.53 -12.46 -9.43
CA ALA A 173 0.14 -13.69 -9.84
C ALA A 173 -0.70 -14.52 -10.83
N ALA A 174 -2.02 -14.57 -10.65
CA ALA A 174 -2.95 -15.25 -11.55
C ALA A 174 -2.98 -14.60 -12.94
N ILE A 175 -3.07 -13.25 -12.97
CA ILE A 175 -3.01 -12.46 -14.20
C ILE A 175 -1.69 -12.74 -14.94
N ASP A 176 -0.56 -12.72 -14.23
CA ASP A 176 0.76 -12.90 -14.83
C ASP A 176 0.97 -14.30 -15.42
N ARG A 177 0.35 -15.33 -14.83
CA ARG A 177 0.40 -16.72 -15.31
C ARG A 177 -0.52 -17.01 -16.49
N HIS A 178 -1.78 -16.57 -16.42
CA HIS A 178 -2.82 -17.03 -17.35
C HIS A 178 -3.12 -16.06 -18.48
N ALA A 179 -2.72 -14.80 -18.31
CA ALA A 179 -2.78 -13.84 -19.39
C ALA A 179 -1.40 -13.21 -19.60
N PRO A 180 -0.37 -13.99 -19.96
CA PRO A 180 0.91 -13.41 -20.34
C PRO A 180 0.79 -12.58 -21.63
N GLY A 181 -0.25 -12.75 -22.45
CA GLY A 181 -0.52 -11.91 -23.63
C GLY A 181 -1.12 -10.53 -23.31
N LEU A 182 -1.67 -10.34 -22.10
CA LEU A 182 -1.87 -8.99 -21.54
C LEU A 182 -0.54 -8.24 -21.45
N LYS A 183 0.60 -8.94 -21.55
CA LYS A 183 1.90 -8.30 -21.48
C LYS A 183 2.21 -7.37 -22.63
N ASP A 184 1.62 -7.64 -23.80
CA ASP A 184 2.01 -7.01 -25.05
C ASP A 184 0.85 -6.29 -25.76
N GLN A 185 -0.40 -6.54 -25.38
CA GLN A 185 -1.57 -6.21 -26.22
C GLN A 185 -2.63 -5.31 -25.56
N LEU A 186 -2.46 -4.94 -24.30
CA LEU A 186 -3.52 -4.27 -23.55
C LEU A 186 -3.17 -2.86 -23.11
N TRP A 187 -2.95 -2.05 -24.14
CA TRP A 187 -3.24 -0.63 -24.09
C TRP A 187 -4.13 -0.19 -25.24
N LEU A 188 -5.09 0.66 -24.88
CA LEU A 188 -5.92 1.44 -25.78
C LEU A 188 -5.04 2.24 -26.76
N GLY A 189 -4.82 1.71 -27.96
CA GLY A 189 -4.63 2.52 -29.15
C GLY A 189 -3.23 2.63 -29.77
N HIS A 190 -2.11 2.51 -29.04
CA HIS A 190 -0.79 2.66 -29.68
C HIS A 190 0.30 1.81 -29.05
N ARG A 191 0.91 0.92 -29.86
CA ARG A 191 2.14 0.18 -29.51
C ARG A 191 3.26 1.18 -29.19
N LEU A 192 3.65 1.27 -27.93
CA LEU A 192 4.87 1.95 -27.50
C LEU A 192 5.70 0.95 -26.70
N HIS A 193 6.87 0.59 -27.22
CA HIS A 193 7.78 -0.43 -26.66
C HIS A 193 8.47 0.01 -25.35
N ALA A 194 7.72 0.42 -24.34
CA ALA A 194 8.30 1.01 -23.14
C ALA A 194 7.66 0.48 -21.85
N HIS A 195 8.25 -0.62 -21.38
CA HIS A 195 8.18 -1.15 -20.00
C HIS A 195 6.92 -1.96 -19.65
N THR A 196 7.11 -3.27 -19.49
CA THR A 196 6.05 -4.26 -19.21
C THR A 196 5.12 -3.85 -18.05
N ASP A 197 5.66 -3.32 -16.94
CA ASP A 197 4.82 -2.94 -15.80
C ASP A 197 3.83 -1.78 -16.06
N ILE A 198 4.13 -0.89 -17.01
CA ILE A 198 3.25 0.24 -17.37
C ILE A 198 2.12 -0.25 -18.28
N ASP A 199 2.41 -1.24 -19.12
CA ASP A 199 1.48 -1.78 -20.08
C ASP A 199 0.39 -2.66 -19.42
N HIS A 200 0.70 -3.30 -18.28
CA HIS A 200 -0.25 -4.22 -17.62
C HIS A 200 -1.20 -3.55 -16.63
N TYR A 201 -0.83 -2.38 -16.13
CA TYR A 201 -1.49 -1.77 -15.00
C TYR A 201 -2.97 -1.45 -15.25
N PRO A 202 -3.39 -0.87 -16.39
CA PRO A 202 -4.81 -0.58 -16.62
C PRO A 202 -5.70 -1.81 -16.53
N ALA A 203 -5.24 -2.92 -17.11
CA ALA A 203 -5.95 -4.17 -17.07
C ALA A 203 -6.04 -4.76 -15.65
N ARG A 204 -4.92 -4.75 -14.91
CA ARG A 204 -4.87 -5.18 -13.51
C ARG A 204 -5.84 -4.38 -12.64
N VAL A 205 -5.82 -3.05 -12.73
CA VAL A 205 -6.71 -2.21 -11.93
C VAL A 205 -8.18 -2.41 -12.33
N ARG A 206 -8.49 -2.59 -13.63
CA ARG A 206 -9.85 -2.93 -14.09
C ARG A 206 -10.32 -4.25 -13.50
N ILE A 207 -9.53 -5.33 -13.59
CA ILE A 207 -9.87 -6.64 -13.01
C ILE A 207 -10.09 -6.53 -11.50
N LEU A 208 -9.16 -5.91 -10.77
CA LEU A 208 -9.25 -5.74 -9.32
C LEU A 208 -10.47 -4.93 -8.91
N THR A 209 -10.82 -3.90 -9.69
CA THR A 209 -12.00 -3.08 -9.44
C THR A 209 -13.29 -3.88 -9.69
N THR A 210 -13.39 -4.62 -10.80
CA THR A 210 -14.52 -5.52 -11.08
C THR A 210 -14.74 -6.54 -9.97
N ILE A 211 -13.67 -7.22 -9.54
CA ILE A 211 -13.73 -8.18 -8.43
C ILE A 211 -14.24 -7.50 -7.17
N THR A 212 -13.74 -6.29 -6.89
CA THR A 212 -14.17 -5.58 -5.70
C THR A 212 -15.62 -5.12 -5.79
N ASP A 213 -16.09 -4.72 -6.96
CA ASP A 213 -17.45 -4.26 -7.16
C ASP A 213 -18.42 -5.40 -6.93
N TYR A 214 -18.10 -6.57 -7.47
CA TYR A 214 -18.81 -7.79 -7.16
C TYR A 214 -18.85 -8.03 -5.65
N LEU A 215 -17.69 -8.01 -4.98
CA LEU A 215 -17.63 -8.20 -3.53
C LEU A 215 -18.45 -7.13 -2.80
N ALA A 216 -18.32 -5.85 -3.10
CA ALA A 216 -19.06 -4.80 -2.40
C ALA A 216 -20.58 -4.93 -2.58
N THR A 217 -21.05 -5.34 -3.76
CA THR A 217 -22.47 -5.49 -4.07
C THR A 217 -23.07 -6.78 -3.51
N HIS A 218 -22.34 -7.89 -3.60
CA HIS A 218 -22.86 -9.22 -3.27
C HIS A 218 -22.42 -9.73 -1.89
N TRP A 219 -21.37 -9.17 -1.28
CA TRP A 219 -20.90 -9.57 0.06
C TRP A 219 -21.94 -9.42 1.18
N PRO A 220 -22.78 -8.34 1.22
CA PRO A 220 -23.84 -8.25 2.21
C PRO A 220 -24.83 -9.42 2.12
N LEU A 221 -25.11 -9.90 0.90
CA LEU A 221 -25.96 -11.07 0.65
C LEU A 221 -25.24 -12.38 1.00
N GLU A 222 -23.93 -12.49 0.72
CA GLU A 222 -23.12 -13.67 1.07
C GLU A 222 -22.99 -13.90 2.59
N ARG A 223 -23.16 -12.85 3.42
CA ARG A 223 -23.30 -13.02 4.89
C ARG A 223 -24.55 -13.79 5.29
N GLU A 224 -25.65 -13.63 4.55
CA GLU A 224 -26.94 -14.27 4.83
C GLU A 224 -27.03 -15.69 4.23
N ILE A 225 -26.38 -15.94 3.08
CA ILE A 225 -26.35 -17.25 2.39
C ILE A 225 -25.25 -18.16 2.99
N ARG A 226 -25.16 -18.22 4.32
CA ARG A 226 -24.24 -19.13 5.04
C ARG A 226 -24.72 -20.58 5.06
N THR A 227 -25.87 -20.88 4.47
CA THR A 227 -26.48 -22.20 4.51
C THR A 227 -26.64 -22.78 3.10
N TRP A 228 -25.78 -23.77 2.80
CA TRP A 228 -26.08 -24.93 1.95
C TRP A 228 -25.93 -24.87 0.41
N HIS A 229 -25.82 -23.72 -0.25
CA HIS A 229 -25.64 -23.72 -1.72
C HIS A 229 -24.47 -22.86 -2.22
N ARG A 230 -23.27 -23.47 -2.30
CA ARG A 230 -22.06 -22.84 -2.89
C ARG A 230 -22.11 -22.73 -4.42
N ARG A 231 -22.86 -23.59 -5.11
CA ARG A 231 -22.87 -23.67 -6.59
C ARG A 231 -23.50 -22.46 -7.29
N PRO A 232 -24.63 -21.87 -6.81
CA PRO A 232 -25.23 -20.71 -7.46
C PRO A 232 -24.37 -19.46 -7.38
N GLU A 233 -23.72 -19.20 -6.24
CA GLU A 233 -22.90 -17.98 -6.06
C GLU A 233 -21.58 -18.08 -6.81
N GLN A 234 -20.94 -19.25 -6.82
CA GLN A 234 -19.82 -19.51 -7.72
C GLN A 234 -20.23 -19.25 -9.17
N ALA A 235 -21.36 -19.78 -9.61
CA ALA A 235 -21.86 -19.56 -10.96
C ALA A 235 -22.15 -18.08 -11.27
N ARG A 236 -22.63 -17.29 -10.30
CA ARG A 236 -22.82 -15.84 -10.45
C ARG A 236 -21.50 -15.09 -10.55
N LEU A 237 -20.52 -15.39 -9.69
CA LEU A 237 -19.18 -14.80 -9.79
C LEU A 237 -18.52 -15.16 -11.13
N TYR A 238 -18.62 -16.42 -11.55
CA TYR A 238 -18.19 -16.88 -12.87
C TYR A 238 -18.84 -16.08 -13.99
N ALA A 239 -20.17 -15.95 -13.97
CA ALA A 239 -20.91 -15.20 -14.99
C ALA A 239 -20.52 -13.71 -15.01
N HIS A 240 -20.35 -13.09 -13.82
CA HIS A 240 -19.96 -11.70 -13.68
C HIS A 240 -18.55 -11.46 -14.21
N LEU A 241 -17.57 -12.25 -13.77
CA LEU A 241 -16.19 -12.15 -14.26
C LEU A 241 -16.12 -12.42 -15.75
N ARG A 242 -16.85 -13.43 -16.26
CA ARG A 242 -16.90 -13.72 -17.69
C ARG A 242 -17.42 -12.54 -18.49
N LEU A 243 -18.53 -11.93 -18.07
CA LEU A 243 -19.12 -10.76 -18.74
C LEU A 243 -18.13 -9.59 -18.79
N HIS A 244 -17.51 -9.30 -17.65
CA HIS A 244 -16.66 -8.12 -17.49
C HIS A 244 -15.21 -8.30 -17.94
N LEU A 245 -14.77 -9.53 -18.21
CA LEU A 245 -13.40 -9.85 -18.67
C LEU A 245 -13.35 -10.39 -20.10
N THR A 246 -14.45 -10.30 -20.85
CA THR A 246 -14.53 -10.71 -22.28
C THR A 246 -13.49 -10.04 -23.18
N TRP A 247 -12.93 -8.89 -22.77
CA TRP A 247 -11.91 -8.14 -23.50
C TRP A 247 -10.49 -8.66 -23.33
N LEU A 248 -10.23 -9.66 -22.47
CA LEU A 248 -8.88 -10.14 -22.10
C LEU A 248 -8.18 -11.04 -23.13
N GLY A 249 -8.79 -11.29 -24.29
CA GLY A 249 -8.17 -12.04 -25.38
C GLY A 249 -8.94 -13.29 -25.76
N THR A 250 -8.23 -14.39 -26.04
CA THR A 250 -8.89 -15.63 -26.51
C THR A 250 -9.80 -16.23 -25.42
N PRO A 251 -10.91 -16.89 -25.80
CA PRO A 251 -11.80 -17.51 -24.82
C PRO A 251 -11.05 -18.45 -23.86
N SER A 252 -10.13 -19.29 -24.36
CA SER A 252 -9.42 -20.28 -23.56
C SER A 252 -8.49 -19.68 -22.49
N GLN A 253 -7.82 -18.56 -22.77
CA GLN A 253 -7.00 -17.84 -21.79
C GLN A 253 -7.88 -17.13 -20.75
N THR A 254 -8.98 -16.53 -21.21
CA THR A 254 -9.96 -15.87 -20.34
C THR A 254 -10.58 -16.88 -19.37
N TRP A 255 -10.89 -18.10 -19.82
CA TRP A 255 -11.42 -19.17 -18.96
C TRP A 255 -10.47 -19.54 -17.83
N LYS A 256 -9.19 -19.84 -18.14
CA LYS A 256 -8.21 -20.23 -17.12
C LYS A 256 -7.97 -19.12 -16.09
N LEU A 257 -7.94 -17.87 -16.54
CA LEU A 257 -7.82 -16.74 -15.64
C LEU A 257 -9.07 -16.59 -14.76
N VAL A 258 -10.27 -16.69 -15.33
CA VAL A 258 -11.52 -16.61 -14.56
C VAL A 258 -11.59 -17.73 -13.51
N ASP A 259 -11.24 -18.97 -13.87
CA ASP A 259 -11.22 -20.11 -12.94
C ASP A 259 -10.31 -19.80 -11.73
N GLU A 260 -9.07 -19.37 -11.98
CA GLU A 260 -8.14 -19.07 -10.90
C GLU A 260 -8.54 -17.84 -10.08
N LEU A 261 -9.10 -16.80 -10.71
CA LEU A 261 -9.61 -15.63 -9.98
C LEU A 261 -10.77 -16.02 -9.06
N VAL A 262 -11.68 -16.88 -9.53
CA VAL A 262 -12.79 -17.39 -8.72
C VAL A 262 -12.25 -18.14 -7.50
N ASP A 263 -11.26 -19.02 -7.68
CA ASP A 263 -10.64 -19.76 -6.58
C ASP A 263 -9.98 -18.83 -5.56
N VAL A 264 -9.22 -17.83 -6.03
CA VAL A 264 -8.60 -16.82 -5.15
C VAL A 264 -9.65 -16.04 -4.37
N ILE A 265 -10.74 -15.61 -5.01
CA ILE A 265 -11.80 -14.83 -4.37
C ILE A 265 -12.54 -15.69 -3.34
N ILE A 266 -12.90 -16.93 -3.67
CA ILE A 266 -13.56 -17.86 -2.74
C ILE A 266 -12.68 -18.16 -1.53
N GLY A 267 -11.37 -18.36 -1.74
CA GLY A 267 -10.42 -18.53 -0.65
C GLY A 267 -10.49 -17.37 0.34
N VAL A 268 -10.61 -16.15 -0.16
CA VAL A 268 -10.66 -14.92 0.65
C VAL A 268 -12.00 -14.79 1.38
N ILE A 269 -13.10 -15.09 0.70
CA ILE A 269 -14.44 -15.16 1.31
C ILE A 269 -14.41 -16.13 2.49
N ASN A 270 -13.80 -17.31 2.31
CA ASN A 270 -13.69 -18.34 3.34
C ASN A 270 -12.82 -17.91 4.53
N THR A 271 -11.61 -17.39 4.28
CA THR A 271 -10.70 -16.94 5.35
C THR A 271 -11.35 -15.85 6.21
N ARG A 272 -12.01 -14.88 5.58
CA ARG A 272 -12.69 -13.79 6.30
C ARG A 272 -13.88 -14.27 7.10
N THR A 273 -14.65 -15.19 6.53
CA THR A 273 -15.80 -15.80 7.23
C THR A 273 -15.34 -16.51 8.49
N ALA A 274 -14.23 -17.27 8.42
CA ALA A 274 -13.65 -17.94 9.58
C ALA A 274 -13.16 -16.93 10.65
N SER A 275 -12.45 -15.87 10.26
CA SER A 275 -12.00 -14.83 11.20
C SER A 275 -13.16 -14.11 11.90
N PHE A 276 -14.27 -13.90 11.19
CA PHE A 276 -15.47 -13.28 11.77
C PHE A 276 -16.15 -14.21 12.78
N LEU A 277 -16.30 -15.50 12.47
CA LEU A 277 -16.86 -16.49 13.39
C LEU A 277 -16.05 -16.58 14.69
N ILE A 278 -14.72 -16.54 14.60
CA ILE A 278 -13.86 -16.53 15.79
C ILE A 278 -14.07 -15.25 16.60
N SER A 279 -14.15 -14.09 15.95
CA SER A 279 -14.42 -12.81 16.64
C SER A 279 -15.80 -12.76 17.30
N ASP A 280 -16.83 -13.27 16.65
CA ASP A 280 -18.18 -13.35 17.19
C ASP A 280 -18.25 -14.30 18.39
N VAL A 281 -17.62 -15.48 18.29
CA VAL A 281 -17.54 -16.44 19.41
C VAL A 281 -16.76 -15.86 20.58
N LEU A 282 -15.65 -15.14 20.34
CA LEU A 282 -14.89 -14.49 21.40
C LEU A 282 -15.65 -13.33 22.05
N THR A 283 -16.41 -12.55 21.27
CA THR A 283 -17.22 -11.44 21.80
C THR A 283 -18.51 -11.92 22.49
N GLN A 284 -19.10 -13.03 22.05
CA GLN A 284 -20.23 -13.68 22.72
C GLN A 284 -19.78 -14.43 23.98
N GLY A 285 -18.61 -15.07 23.96
CA GLY A 285 -18.00 -15.72 25.12
C GLY A 285 -17.59 -14.75 26.23
N GLN A 286 -17.33 -13.48 25.91
CA GLN A 286 -17.14 -12.40 26.89
C GLN A 286 -18.46 -11.78 27.40
N ARG A 287 -19.63 -12.16 26.83
CA ARG A 287 -20.95 -11.62 27.18
C ARG A 287 -21.86 -12.60 27.94
N GLN A 288 -21.36 -13.73 28.43
CA GLN A 288 -22.05 -14.62 29.38
C GLN A 288 -21.27 -14.68 30.71
N PRO A 289 -21.93 -14.65 31.90
CA PRO A 289 -22.15 -13.38 32.58
C PRO A 289 -21.47 -13.30 33.97
N LEU A 290 -20.99 -12.10 34.30
CA LEU A 290 -20.71 -11.63 35.67
C LEU A 290 -21.99 -11.55 36.56
N GLU A 291 -23.14 -12.04 36.08
CA GLU A 291 -24.40 -12.10 36.84
C GLU A 291 -24.52 -13.33 37.74
N LEU A 292 -23.62 -14.32 37.64
CA LEU A 292 -23.61 -15.48 38.55
C LEU A 292 -22.92 -15.23 39.91
N CYS A 293 -22.36 -14.03 40.15
CA CYS A 293 -21.74 -13.67 41.45
C CYS A 293 -22.59 -12.71 42.31
N ARG A 294 -23.78 -12.29 41.89
CA ARG A 294 -24.63 -11.38 42.69
C ARG A 294 -25.74 -12.06 43.50
N SER A 295 -25.98 -13.37 43.32
CA SER A 295 -27.04 -14.11 44.04
C SER A 295 -26.57 -14.86 45.29
N HIS A 296 -25.33 -14.69 45.75
CA HIS A 296 -24.80 -15.37 46.94
C HIS A 296 -24.23 -14.44 48.03
N CYS A 297 -24.52 -13.14 47.98
CA CYS A 297 -23.96 -12.18 48.96
C CYS A 297 -24.98 -11.50 49.89
N HIS A 298 -26.21 -12.02 50.02
CA HIS A 298 -27.26 -11.42 50.88
C HIS A 298 -28.01 -12.45 51.75
N GLN A 299 -27.30 -13.33 52.47
CA GLN A 299 -27.97 -14.22 53.43
C GLN A 299 -27.43 -14.26 54.86
N GLU A 300 -26.50 -13.38 55.27
CA GLU A 300 -26.22 -13.18 56.70
C GLU A 300 -26.00 -11.70 57.02
N LEU A 301 -26.64 -11.28 58.12
CA LEU A 301 -26.71 -9.96 58.78
C LEU A 301 -27.86 -9.03 58.37
#